data_AF-A0A849NFL9-F1
#
_entry.id   AF-A0A849NFL9-F1
#
_cell.length_a   1.000
_cell.length_b   1.000
_cell.length_c   1.000
_cell.angle_alpha   90.00
_cell.angle_beta   90.00
_cell.angle_gamma   90.00
#
_symmetry.space_group_name_H-M   'P 1'
#
loop_
_entity.id
_entity.type
_entity.pdbx_description
1 polymer ?
#
loop_
_entity_poly.entity_id
_entity_poly.type
_entity_poly.pdbx_seq_one_letter_code
_entity_poly.pdbx_strand_id
1 'polypeptide(L)'
;MFKRVITIFILTISLTSLAFAQYGKEINRSGGYARIMSMGNSPYLIDPYFIAHNPAWSAKFTDFIFGDIGSSTGNDFGSGGNGQFIYADFKLDRQFTMGAFLARNDFSGVSTAALDPFDITGQINSIGGSVPVIPMDNNVVFLISYIAGVHNIGVSIAYAGSTNEENLANGQTTAGNASQFGLNVGYMGKLTRSIRLAVSAFFMTPSATREAPNVNDTKFDQTIIGVNSRIFINMSKKVTIVPIISYLSTKGSADIGDDEGITSTDLPELSRIRAGFGIVFEHDKLLVSGGPSIEIAKTTIPAIPGDPELENSVFSFPIWNFGAEWELLEWLTARLGYSVSTNKVTDETPIPGNATEVNETIKTQYSPANGGMTMGVGFKLGSFYLDATINEDVLRQGFNNIGGGGSTFAFLSTGMAF
;
A
#
# COMPACT_ATOMS: atom_id res chain seq x y z
N MET A 1 25.33 -30.00 4.35
CA MET A 1 24.07 -29.91 5.12
C MET A 1 22.98 -29.15 4.34
N PHE A 2 23.29 -27.98 3.77
CA PHE A 2 22.36 -27.12 3.00
C PHE A 2 21.62 -27.82 1.83
N LYS A 3 22.34 -28.60 1.01
CA LYS A 3 21.73 -29.34 -0.12
C LYS A 3 20.67 -30.36 0.31
N ARG A 4 20.87 -31.04 1.45
CA ARG A 4 19.90 -32.03 1.98
C ARG A 4 18.64 -31.36 2.51
N VAL A 5 18.76 -30.18 3.13
CA VAL A 5 17.61 -29.39 3.59
C VAL A 5 16.79 -28.89 2.40
N ILE A 6 17.44 -28.40 1.34
CA ILE A 6 16.77 -27.98 0.10
C ILE A 6 16.06 -29.15 -0.58
N THR A 7 16.71 -30.32 -0.70
CA THR A 7 16.08 -31.50 -1.31
C THR A 7 14.90 -32.01 -0.49
N ILE A 8 14.99 -32.05 0.84
CA ILE A 8 13.87 -32.44 1.71
C ILE A 8 12.74 -31.40 1.62
N PHE A 9 13.04 -30.11 1.57
CA PHE A 9 12.06 -29.04 1.42
C PHE A 9 11.32 -29.15 0.07
N ILE A 10 12.06 -29.36 -1.02
CA ILE A 10 11.48 -29.58 -2.36
C ILE A 10 10.65 -30.87 -2.37
N LEU A 11 11.14 -31.99 -1.83
CA LEU A 11 10.38 -33.25 -1.79
C LEU A 11 9.09 -33.12 -0.96
N THR A 12 9.14 -32.37 0.14
CA THR A 12 7.99 -32.15 1.02
C THR A 12 6.93 -31.29 0.31
N ILE A 13 7.34 -30.26 -0.42
CA ILE A 13 6.44 -29.44 -1.26
C ILE A 13 5.85 -30.27 -2.41
N SER A 14 6.63 -31.17 -3.02
CA SER A 14 6.15 -32.05 -4.08
C SER A 14 5.14 -33.08 -3.59
N LEU A 15 5.35 -33.66 -2.40
CA LEU A 15 4.51 -34.73 -1.84
C LEU A 15 3.24 -34.21 -1.16
N THR A 16 3.19 -32.96 -0.69
CA THR A 16 1.96 -32.36 -0.12
C THR A 16 0.94 -31.97 -1.19
N SER A 17 1.36 -31.83 -2.46
CA SER A 17 0.48 -31.45 -3.57
C SER A 17 -0.61 -32.49 -3.90
N LEU A 18 -0.42 -33.77 -3.55
CA LEU A 18 -1.33 -34.86 -3.89
C LEU A 18 -2.47 -35.09 -2.88
N ALA A 19 -2.48 -34.40 -1.73
CA ALA A 19 -3.37 -34.75 -0.61
C ALA A 19 -4.51 -33.76 -0.31
N PHE A 20 -4.68 -32.66 -1.07
CA PHE A 20 -5.57 -31.56 -0.65
C PHE A 20 -6.46 -30.99 -1.77
N ALA A 21 -7.32 -31.83 -2.35
CA ALA A 21 -8.35 -31.42 -3.32
C ALA A 21 -9.68 -30.94 -2.70
N GLN A 22 -9.79 -30.81 -1.38
CA GLN A 22 -11.07 -30.50 -0.72
C GLN A 22 -10.93 -29.35 0.28
N TYR A 23 -11.23 -28.13 -0.17
CA TYR A 23 -11.98 -27.07 0.54
C TYR A 23 -11.99 -25.82 -0.34
N GLY A 24 -13.04 -25.66 -1.15
CA GLY A 24 -13.31 -24.45 -1.94
C GLY A 24 -14.64 -23.87 -1.50
N LYS A 25 -14.65 -23.09 -0.41
CA LYS A 25 -15.63 -22.00 -0.37
C LYS A 25 -15.06 -21.00 -1.37
N GLU A 26 -15.75 -20.80 -2.49
CA GLU A 26 -15.36 -19.78 -3.45
C GLU A 26 -15.23 -18.46 -2.69
N ILE A 27 -14.08 -17.82 -2.83
CA ILE A 27 -13.87 -16.49 -2.28
C ILE A 27 -14.79 -15.58 -3.09
N ASN A 28 -15.63 -14.79 -2.42
CA ASN A 28 -16.48 -13.83 -3.11
C ASN A 28 -15.59 -12.85 -3.86
N ARG A 29 -15.67 -12.84 -5.20
CA ARG A 29 -14.92 -11.93 -6.09
C ARG A 29 -15.60 -10.55 -6.08
N SER A 30 -15.54 -9.90 -4.92
CA SER A 30 -16.10 -8.58 -4.67
C SER A 30 -15.30 -7.90 -3.57
N GLY A 31 -15.21 -6.59 -3.61
CA GLY A 31 -14.43 -5.81 -2.66
C GLY A 31 -13.51 -4.82 -3.36
N GLY A 32 -12.49 -4.37 -2.64
CA GLY A 32 -11.65 -3.27 -3.05
C GLY A 32 -11.38 -2.35 -1.88
N TYR A 33 -10.74 -1.22 -2.14
CA TYR A 33 -10.33 -0.33 -1.07
C TYR A 33 -11.54 0.26 -0.33
N ALA A 34 -12.63 0.61 -1.02
CA ALA A 34 -13.84 1.11 -0.39
C ALA A 34 -14.38 0.10 0.65
N ARG A 35 -14.41 -1.20 0.32
CA ARG A 35 -14.78 -2.26 1.27
C ARG A 35 -13.84 -2.28 2.47
N ILE A 36 -12.52 -2.26 2.26
CA ILE A 36 -11.53 -2.20 3.35
C ILE A 36 -11.77 -1.00 4.26
N MET A 37 -12.01 0.18 3.68
CA MET A 37 -12.27 1.41 4.41
C MET A 37 -13.56 1.36 5.21
N SER A 38 -14.66 0.84 4.64
CA SER A 38 -15.94 0.66 5.35
C SER A 38 -15.89 -0.36 6.48
N MET A 39 -14.85 -1.21 6.50
CA MET A 39 -14.59 -2.20 7.53
C MET A 39 -13.57 -1.69 8.56
N GLY A 40 -13.41 -0.37 8.69
CA GLY A 40 -12.49 0.25 9.64
C GLY A 40 -11.03 0.02 9.27
N ASN A 41 -10.71 0.00 7.98
CA ASN A 41 -9.37 -0.25 7.45
C ASN A 41 -8.73 -1.53 8.03
N SER A 42 -9.53 -2.59 8.15
CA SER A 42 -9.16 -3.83 8.83
C SER A 42 -8.14 -4.66 8.01
N PRO A 43 -6.90 -4.85 8.51
CA PRO A 43 -5.88 -5.64 7.80
C PRO A 43 -6.13 -7.16 7.87
N TYR A 44 -7.10 -7.57 8.68
CA TYR A 44 -7.40 -8.98 8.98
C TYR A 44 -8.29 -9.64 7.92
N LEU A 45 -8.86 -8.83 7.01
CA LEU A 45 -9.77 -9.29 5.97
C LEU A 45 -9.04 -9.96 4.80
N ILE A 46 -9.81 -10.76 4.07
CA ILE A 46 -9.47 -11.23 2.73
C ILE A 46 -10.25 -10.35 1.74
N ASP A 47 -9.52 -9.72 0.83
CA ASP A 47 -10.06 -8.74 -0.11
C ASP A 47 -9.15 -8.64 -1.35
N PRO A 48 -9.70 -8.41 -2.56
CA PRO A 48 -8.90 -8.24 -3.78
C PRO A 48 -7.92 -7.07 -3.72
N TYR A 49 -8.17 -6.02 -2.92
CA TYR A 49 -7.23 -4.91 -2.73
C TYR A 49 -5.82 -5.38 -2.33
N PHE A 50 -5.71 -6.50 -1.61
CA PHE A 50 -4.43 -7.04 -1.19
C PHE A 50 -3.55 -7.63 -2.30
N ILE A 51 -4.05 -7.72 -3.54
CA ILE A 51 -3.24 -8.11 -4.70
C ILE A 51 -2.11 -7.11 -4.95
N ALA A 52 -2.35 -5.80 -4.75
CA ALA A 52 -1.32 -4.77 -4.87
C ALA A 52 -0.14 -5.03 -3.90
N HIS A 53 -0.43 -5.56 -2.71
CA HIS A 53 0.56 -5.82 -1.67
C HIS A 53 1.21 -7.21 -1.76
N ASN A 54 0.46 -8.22 -2.21
CA ASN A 54 0.94 -9.60 -2.35
C ASN A 54 0.39 -10.21 -3.65
N PRO A 55 1.24 -10.35 -4.69
CA PRO A 55 0.79 -10.80 -6.02
C PRO A 55 0.22 -12.23 -6.01
N ALA A 56 0.55 -13.07 -5.01
CA ALA A 56 0.00 -14.43 -4.91
C ALA A 56 -1.53 -14.47 -4.68
N TRP A 57 -2.15 -13.33 -4.35
CA TRP A 57 -3.61 -13.20 -4.31
C TRP A 57 -4.27 -13.22 -5.69
N SER A 58 -3.55 -12.91 -6.78
CA SER A 58 -4.11 -13.04 -8.16
C SER A 58 -4.58 -14.47 -8.41
N ALA A 59 -3.83 -15.47 -7.94
CA ALA A 59 -4.23 -16.87 -8.00
C ALA A 59 -5.54 -17.23 -7.25
N LYS A 60 -6.09 -16.32 -6.43
CA LYS A 60 -7.39 -16.48 -5.75
C LYS A 60 -8.49 -15.66 -6.40
N PHE A 61 -8.17 -14.47 -6.90
CA PHE A 61 -9.11 -13.55 -7.52
C PHE A 61 -8.92 -13.53 -9.04
N THR A 62 -8.99 -14.70 -9.66
CA THR A 62 -8.80 -14.88 -11.10
C THR A 62 -10.02 -14.45 -11.92
N ASP A 63 -9.78 -14.14 -13.20
CA ASP A 63 -10.82 -13.82 -14.18
C ASP A 63 -11.66 -12.66 -13.65
N PHE A 64 -10.95 -11.61 -13.25
CA PHE A 64 -11.49 -10.54 -12.44
C PHE A 64 -10.93 -9.19 -12.86
N ILE A 65 -11.81 -8.22 -13.04
CA ILE A 65 -11.45 -6.81 -13.18
C ILE A 65 -12.03 -6.08 -12.00
N PHE A 66 -11.21 -5.29 -11.31
CA PHE A 66 -11.70 -4.38 -10.28
C PHE A 66 -10.84 -3.13 -10.20
N GLY A 67 -11.37 -2.10 -9.59
CA GLY A 67 -10.65 -0.86 -9.41
C GLY A 67 -11.35 0.08 -8.47
N ASP A 68 -10.62 1.09 -8.07
CA ASP A 68 -11.15 2.21 -7.32
C ASP A 68 -11.41 3.37 -8.27
N ILE A 69 -12.65 3.85 -8.24
CA ILE A 69 -13.10 5.01 -9.02
C ILE A 69 -12.53 6.29 -8.38
N GLY A 70 -12.16 6.24 -7.11
CA GLY A 70 -11.47 7.28 -6.39
C GLY A 70 -12.04 7.49 -4.98
N SER A 71 -11.42 8.41 -4.26
CA SER A 71 -11.79 8.83 -2.93
C SER A 71 -11.87 10.34 -2.80
N SER A 72 -12.69 10.81 -1.87
CA SER A 72 -12.75 12.22 -1.47
C SER A 72 -13.00 12.33 0.04
N THR A 73 -12.27 13.22 0.70
CA THR A 73 -12.52 13.58 2.10
C THR A 73 -13.12 14.97 2.15
N GLY A 74 -14.43 15.09 2.34
CA GLY A 74 -15.04 16.38 2.67
C GLY A 74 -15.32 17.33 1.49
N ASN A 75 -14.71 17.11 0.33
CA ASN A 75 -14.81 18.00 -0.85
C ASN A 75 -15.53 17.29 -2.00
N ASP A 76 -15.92 18.01 -3.06
CA ASP A 76 -16.42 17.37 -4.29
C ASP A 76 -15.38 16.39 -4.85
N PHE A 77 -15.83 15.26 -5.41
CA PHE A 77 -15.01 14.48 -6.33
C PHE A 77 -14.64 15.42 -7.48
N GLY A 78 -13.44 16.02 -7.42
CA GLY A 78 -12.94 16.93 -8.46
C GLY A 78 -12.73 16.23 -9.80
N SER A 79 -11.69 16.58 -10.56
CA SER A 79 -11.39 15.97 -11.87
C SER A 79 -10.86 14.53 -11.78
N GLY A 80 -11.45 13.66 -10.94
CA GLY A 80 -11.15 12.24 -10.83
C GLY A 80 -11.25 11.65 -9.41
N GLY A 81 -11.27 12.45 -8.34
CA GLY A 81 -11.07 11.91 -6.97
C GLY A 81 -9.64 11.38 -6.78
N ASN A 82 -9.32 10.82 -5.60
CA ASN A 82 -7.96 10.39 -5.23
C ASN A 82 -7.79 8.86 -5.12
N GLY A 83 -6.58 8.35 -5.36
CA GLY A 83 -6.22 6.95 -5.15
C GLY A 83 -6.77 5.98 -6.19
N GLN A 84 -6.99 6.46 -7.41
CA GLN A 84 -7.60 5.67 -8.48
C GLN A 84 -6.66 4.55 -8.95
N PHE A 85 -7.24 3.38 -9.21
CA PHE A 85 -6.54 2.31 -9.90
C PHE A 85 -7.52 1.36 -10.61
N ILE A 86 -6.99 0.59 -11.55
CA ILE A 86 -7.67 -0.57 -12.12
C ILE A 86 -6.71 -1.76 -12.14
N TYR A 87 -7.26 -2.93 -11.88
CA TYR A 87 -6.63 -4.22 -11.99
C TYR A 87 -7.45 -5.12 -12.89
N ALA A 88 -6.76 -5.91 -13.70
CA ALA A 88 -7.35 -6.98 -14.47
C ALA A 88 -6.47 -8.22 -14.33
N ASP A 89 -7.08 -9.39 -14.15
CA ASP A 89 -6.38 -10.65 -14.33
C ASP A 89 -7.19 -11.71 -15.06
N PHE A 90 -6.44 -12.67 -15.58
CA PHE A 90 -6.93 -13.78 -16.36
C PHE A 90 -6.17 -15.02 -15.97
N LYS A 91 -6.90 -16.13 -15.93
CA LYS A 91 -6.32 -17.44 -15.79
C LYS A 91 -5.77 -17.90 -17.14
N LEU A 92 -4.44 -18.08 -17.23
CA LEU A 92 -3.78 -18.57 -18.45
C LEU A 92 -4.00 -20.07 -18.62
N ASP A 93 -3.86 -20.83 -17.52
CA ASP A 93 -4.15 -22.24 -17.46
C ASP A 93 -4.50 -22.68 -16.02
N ARG A 94 -4.48 -23.98 -15.72
CA ARG A 94 -4.79 -24.48 -14.36
C ARG A 94 -3.80 -24.02 -13.29
N GLN A 95 -2.59 -23.64 -13.68
CA GLN A 95 -1.47 -23.35 -12.81
C GLN A 95 -1.02 -21.90 -12.89
N PHE A 96 -1.34 -21.14 -13.93
CA PHE A 96 -0.85 -19.79 -14.13
C PHE A 96 -1.97 -18.78 -14.26
N THR A 97 -1.74 -17.62 -13.66
CA THR A 97 -2.57 -16.42 -13.81
C THR A 97 -1.67 -15.26 -14.19
N MET A 98 -2.19 -14.36 -15.01
CA MET A 98 -1.50 -13.14 -15.41
C MET A 98 -2.47 -11.98 -15.25
N GLY A 99 -1.95 -10.87 -14.77
CA GLY A 99 -2.72 -9.64 -14.68
C GLY A 99 -1.85 -8.40 -14.75
N ALA A 100 -2.53 -7.27 -14.75
CA ALA A 100 -1.94 -5.96 -14.78
C ALA A 100 -2.68 -5.04 -13.80
N PHE A 101 -1.92 -4.15 -13.17
CA PHE A 101 -2.41 -3.09 -12.30
C PHE A 101 -2.00 -1.77 -12.94
N LEU A 102 -2.94 -0.84 -13.12
CA LEU A 102 -2.67 0.54 -13.52
C LEU A 102 -3.10 1.42 -12.34
N ALA A 103 -2.11 2.02 -11.68
CA ALA A 103 -2.33 2.90 -10.54
C ALA A 103 -1.94 4.33 -10.89
N ARG A 104 -2.73 5.30 -10.40
CA ARG A 104 -2.34 6.70 -10.46
C ARG A 104 -1.30 7.02 -9.37
N ASN A 105 -0.58 8.12 -9.52
CA ASN A 105 0.47 8.57 -8.61
C ASN A 105 0.03 8.76 -7.15
N ASP A 106 -1.26 8.92 -6.90
CA ASP A 106 -1.83 9.12 -5.57
C ASP A 106 -2.48 7.85 -4.97
N PHE A 107 -2.11 6.67 -5.49
CA PHE A 107 -2.50 5.38 -4.92
C PHE A 107 -2.21 5.31 -3.41
N SER A 108 -3.22 4.98 -2.62
CA SER A 108 -3.21 5.10 -1.15
C SER A 108 -2.47 3.97 -0.40
N GLY A 109 -1.92 2.98 -1.11
CA GLY A 109 -1.23 1.84 -0.51
C GLY A 109 0.28 1.86 -0.72
N VAL A 110 1.07 1.36 0.24
CA VAL A 110 2.52 1.19 0.04
C VAL A 110 2.80 -0.19 -0.55
N SER A 111 3.13 -0.22 -1.84
CA SER A 111 3.52 -1.41 -2.63
C SER A 111 4.19 -0.97 -3.93
N THR A 112 4.57 -1.91 -4.80
CA THR A 112 5.07 -1.59 -6.15
C THR A 112 4.09 -0.83 -7.03
N ALA A 113 2.81 -0.72 -6.65
CA ALA A 113 1.83 0.12 -7.34
C ALA A 113 1.97 1.61 -6.99
N ALA A 114 2.52 1.97 -5.84
CA ALA A 114 2.76 3.38 -5.48
C ALA A 114 3.88 3.98 -6.34
N LEU A 115 3.77 5.27 -6.66
CA LEU A 115 4.83 6.06 -7.30
C LEU A 115 5.40 7.05 -6.31
N ASP A 116 6.72 7.14 -6.29
CA ASP A 116 7.45 8.15 -5.52
C ASP A 116 6.88 8.39 -4.10
N PRO A 117 6.75 7.34 -3.26
CA PRO A 117 6.02 7.44 -2.00
C PRO A 117 6.69 8.37 -0.96
N PHE A 118 7.88 8.89 -1.26
CA PHE A 118 8.63 9.84 -0.42
C PHE A 118 8.97 11.14 -1.15
N ASP A 119 8.29 11.41 -2.27
CA ASP A 119 8.34 12.68 -3.00
C ASP A 119 9.77 13.15 -3.37
N ILE A 120 10.60 12.25 -3.93
CA ILE A 120 11.93 12.60 -4.41
C ILE A 120 11.85 13.64 -5.54
N THR A 121 10.78 13.63 -6.32
CA THR A 121 10.53 14.60 -7.39
C THR A 121 10.24 15.99 -6.83
N GLY A 122 9.46 16.11 -5.75
CA GLY A 122 9.29 17.35 -5.01
C GLY A 122 10.59 17.84 -4.38
N GLN A 123 11.37 16.94 -3.78
CA GLN A 123 12.66 17.26 -3.15
C GLN A 123 13.66 17.86 -4.14
N ILE A 124 13.90 17.23 -5.30
CA ILE A 124 14.84 17.77 -6.30
C ILE A 124 14.33 19.09 -6.89
N ASN A 125 13.01 19.27 -7.02
CA ASN A 125 12.41 20.53 -7.48
C ASN A 125 12.54 21.66 -6.46
N SER A 126 12.61 21.35 -5.16
CA SER A 126 12.80 22.35 -4.10
C SER A 126 14.17 23.04 -4.12
N ILE A 127 15.19 22.39 -4.68
CA ILE A 127 16.56 22.95 -4.84
C ILE A 127 16.60 24.03 -5.94
N GLY A 128 15.62 24.05 -6.85
CA GLY A 128 15.59 24.99 -7.97
C GLY A 128 16.44 24.57 -9.17
N GLY A 129 16.15 25.10 -10.34
CA GLY A 129 16.80 24.76 -11.61
C GLY A 129 16.03 25.29 -12.81
N SER A 130 16.65 25.25 -14.00
CA SER A 130 16.04 25.75 -15.24
C SER A 130 14.88 24.87 -15.72
N VAL A 131 15.00 23.55 -15.62
CA VAL A 131 13.96 22.59 -16.02
C VAL A 131 13.46 21.78 -14.80
N PRO A 132 12.14 21.75 -14.54
CA PRO A 132 11.59 20.95 -13.47
C PRO A 132 11.61 19.46 -13.83
N VAL A 133 11.84 18.62 -12.83
CA VAL A 133 11.63 17.17 -12.92
C VAL A 133 10.13 16.92 -12.80
N ILE A 134 9.53 16.33 -13.82
CA ILE A 134 8.08 16.06 -13.82
C ILE A 134 7.81 14.78 -13.03
N PRO A 135 6.92 14.79 -12.02
CA PRO A 135 6.55 13.57 -11.30
C PRO A 135 5.94 12.51 -12.23
N MET A 136 6.18 11.24 -11.92
CA MET A 136 5.51 10.14 -12.61
C MET A 136 4.02 10.16 -12.27
N ASP A 137 3.14 9.97 -13.27
CA ASP A 137 1.69 10.13 -13.08
C ASP A 137 0.92 8.80 -13.00
N ASN A 138 1.36 7.79 -13.75
CA ASN A 138 0.73 6.48 -13.79
C ASN A 138 1.78 5.36 -13.70
N ASN A 139 1.42 4.28 -13.03
CA ASN A 139 2.28 3.12 -12.81
C ASN A 139 1.63 1.87 -13.36
N VAL A 140 2.35 1.14 -14.20
CA VAL A 140 1.92 -0.15 -14.71
C VAL A 140 2.68 -1.25 -13.97
N VAL A 141 1.94 -2.11 -13.28
CA VAL A 141 2.47 -3.29 -12.61
C VAL A 141 2.00 -4.53 -13.36
N PHE A 142 2.95 -5.31 -13.88
CA PHE A 142 2.66 -6.63 -14.44
C PHE A 142 2.85 -7.69 -13.36
N LEU A 143 1.95 -8.66 -13.32
CA LEU A 143 1.96 -9.70 -12.31
C LEU A 143 1.62 -11.08 -12.90
N ILE A 144 2.30 -12.08 -12.37
CA ILE A 144 2.10 -13.48 -12.69
C ILE A 144 2.00 -14.27 -11.38
N SER A 145 1.08 -15.22 -11.30
CA SER A 145 1.05 -16.18 -10.20
C SER A 145 1.08 -17.61 -10.69
N TYR A 146 1.76 -18.46 -9.94
CA TYR A 146 1.83 -19.89 -10.10
C TYR A 146 1.07 -20.61 -8.96
N ILE A 147 0.25 -21.58 -9.33
CA ILE A 147 -0.64 -22.36 -8.47
C ILE A 147 -0.10 -23.79 -8.39
N ALA A 148 0.51 -24.12 -7.25
CA ALA A 148 1.00 -25.44 -6.89
C ALA A 148 0.09 -26.07 -5.82
N GLY A 149 -1.08 -26.56 -6.25
CA GLY A 149 -2.06 -27.17 -5.35
C GLY A 149 -2.64 -26.18 -4.34
N VAL A 150 -2.24 -26.27 -3.08
CA VAL A 150 -2.67 -25.34 -2.01
C VAL A 150 -1.70 -24.18 -1.79
N HIS A 151 -0.64 -24.09 -2.59
CA HIS A 151 0.39 -23.08 -2.54
C HIS A 151 0.32 -22.21 -3.79
N ASN A 152 0.40 -20.90 -3.59
CA ASN A 152 0.39 -19.89 -4.62
C ASN A 152 1.66 -19.04 -4.46
N ILE A 153 2.37 -18.80 -5.54
CA ILE A 153 3.53 -17.91 -5.59
C ILE A 153 3.23 -16.84 -6.62
N GLY A 154 3.38 -15.57 -6.27
CA GLY A 154 3.19 -14.46 -7.18
C GLY A 154 4.47 -13.65 -7.31
N VAL A 155 4.68 -13.07 -8.49
CA VAL A 155 5.71 -12.07 -8.74
C VAL A 155 5.08 -10.93 -9.50
N SER A 156 5.45 -9.69 -9.17
CA SER A 156 5.09 -8.52 -9.95
C SER A 156 6.27 -7.59 -10.17
N ILE A 157 6.27 -6.95 -11.32
CA ILE A 157 7.28 -5.97 -11.75
C ILE A 157 6.55 -4.67 -12.12
N ALA A 158 7.13 -3.55 -11.72
CA ALA A 158 6.61 -2.22 -12.01
C ALA A 158 7.72 -1.35 -12.59
N TYR A 159 7.36 -0.51 -13.55
CA TYR A 159 8.25 0.53 -14.06
C TYR A 159 7.44 1.76 -14.44
N ALA A 160 7.94 2.92 -14.02
CA ALA A 160 7.44 4.21 -14.45
C ALA A 160 8.62 5.14 -14.73
N GLY A 161 8.42 6.09 -15.62
CA GLY A 161 9.42 7.10 -15.94
C GLY A 161 8.78 8.33 -16.57
N SER A 162 9.46 9.46 -16.40
CA SER A 162 9.09 10.75 -16.97
C SER A 162 10.37 11.50 -17.35
N THR A 163 10.27 12.28 -18.42
CA THR A 163 11.37 13.08 -18.95
C THR A 163 10.81 14.42 -19.37
N ASN A 164 11.54 15.47 -19.06
CA ASN A 164 11.26 16.84 -19.48
C ASN A 164 12.55 17.46 -20.00
N GLU A 165 12.59 17.77 -21.28
CA GLU A 165 13.80 18.25 -21.96
C GLU A 165 13.56 19.64 -22.54
N GLU A 166 14.53 20.53 -22.34
CA GLU A 166 14.60 21.82 -22.99
C GLU A 166 15.88 21.93 -23.82
N ASN A 167 15.73 22.14 -25.12
CA ASN A 167 16.83 22.37 -26.04
C ASN A 167 17.06 23.88 -26.19
N LEU A 168 18.20 24.36 -25.72
CA LEU A 168 18.57 25.77 -25.75
C LEU A 168 19.09 26.18 -27.13
N ALA A 169 18.92 27.45 -27.49
CA ALA A 169 19.33 27.98 -28.79
C ALA A 169 20.84 27.87 -29.09
N ASN A 170 21.67 27.67 -28.06
CA ASN A 170 23.11 27.44 -28.19
C ASN A 170 23.48 25.96 -28.44
N GLY A 171 22.49 25.07 -28.61
CA GLY A 171 22.68 23.64 -28.87
C GLY A 171 22.92 22.80 -27.61
N GLN A 172 22.79 23.37 -26.42
CA GLN A 172 22.85 22.64 -25.16
C GLN A 172 21.45 22.16 -24.74
N THR A 173 21.39 21.06 -23.98
CA THR A 173 20.14 20.49 -23.47
C THR A 173 20.13 20.55 -21.95
N THR A 174 18.99 20.91 -21.37
CA THR A 174 18.70 20.70 -19.94
C THR A 174 17.62 19.63 -19.85
N ALA A 175 17.75 18.69 -18.92
CA ALA A 175 16.77 17.61 -18.75
C ALA A 175 16.38 17.41 -17.29
N GLY A 176 15.12 17.08 -17.05
CA GLY A 176 14.60 16.60 -15.78
C GLY A 176 14.00 15.21 -15.97
N ASN A 177 14.59 14.21 -15.32
CA ASN A 177 14.21 12.81 -15.43
C ASN A 177 13.73 12.28 -14.09
N ALA A 178 12.66 11.49 -14.07
CA ALA A 178 12.31 10.65 -12.92
C ALA A 178 12.02 9.23 -13.38
N SER A 179 12.36 8.25 -12.56
CA SER A 179 12.06 6.86 -12.84
C SER A 179 11.84 6.06 -11.56
N GLN A 180 11.12 4.97 -11.65
CA GLN A 180 10.98 4.02 -10.57
C GLN A 180 10.91 2.61 -11.12
N PHE A 181 11.76 1.74 -10.59
CA PHE A 181 11.65 0.31 -10.77
C PHE A 181 11.08 -0.33 -9.49
N GLY A 182 10.22 -1.33 -9.64
CA GLY A 182 9.64 -2.07 -8.52
C GLY A 182 9.57 -3.57 -8.78
N LEU A 183 9.83 -4.36 -7.73
CA LEU A 183 9.67 -5.81 -7.72
C LEU A 183 8.91 -6.23 -6.45
N ASN A 184 7.89 -7.08 -6.60
CA ASN A 184 7.16 -7.68 -5.47
C ASN A 184 7.13 -9.19 -5.65
N VAL A 185 7.37 -9.93 -4.57
CA VAL A 185 7.24 -11.38 -4.53
C VAL A 185 6.29 -11.75 -3.40
N GLY A 186 5.34 -12.62 -3.71
CA GLY A 186 4.30 -13.07 -2.80
C GLY A 186 4.25 -14.58 -2.69
N TYR A 187 3.93 -15.07 -1.50
CA TYR A 187 3.55 -16.45 -1.24
C TYR A 187 2.23 -16.48 -0.47
N MET A 188 1.38 -17.44 -0.81
CA MET A 188 0.22 -17.79 -0.01
C MET A 188 0.00 -19.30 -0.03
N GLY A 189 -0.24 -19.92 1.12
CA GLY A 189 -0.60 -21.34 1.11
C GLY A 189 -1.06 -21.89 2.45
N LYS A 190 -1.59 -23.11 2.42
CA LYS A 190 -1.93 -23.87 3.63
C LYS A 190 -0.66 -24.49 4.20
N LEU A 191 -0.32 -24.18 5.45
CA LEU A 191 0.75 -24.85 6.19
C LEU A 191 0.23 -26.11 6.88
N THR A 192 -1.00 -26.05 7.39
CA THR A 192 -1.73 -27.18 7.96
C THR A 192 -3.21 -27.11 7.53
N ARG A 193 -4.06 -28.02 8.04
CA ARG A 193 -5.51 -27.95 7.80
C ARG A 193 -6.14 -26.66 8.36
N SER A 194 -5.57 -26.10 9.43
CA SER A 194 -6.12 -24.95 10.16
C SER A 194 -5.29 -23.68 9.99
N ILE A 195 -4.09 -23.75 9.41
CA ILE A 195 -3.18 -22.61 9.30
C ILE A 195 -2.92 -22.29 7.83
N ARG A 196 -3.15 -21.03 7.45
CA ARG A 196 -2.74 -20.45 6.15
C ARG A 196 -1.74 -19.33 6.39
N LEU A 197 -0.75 -19.23 5.53
CA LEU A 197 0.23 -18.14 5.54
C LEU A 197 0.06 -17.33 4.26
N ALA A 198 0.11 -16.01 4.36
CA ALA A 198 0.28 -15.09 3.25
C ALA A 198 1.42 -14.13 3.60
N VAL A 199 2.51 -14.16 2.84
CA VAL A 199 3.68 -13.29 3.02
C VAL A 199 4.08 -12.68 1.69
N SER A 200 4.50 -11.42 1.70
CA SER A 200 5.09 -10.77 0.55
C SER A 200 6.25 -9.88 0.96
N ALA A 201 7.13 -9.63 0.00
CA ALA A 201 8.18 -8.64 0.10
C ALA A 201 8.24 -7.85 -1.20
N PHE A 202 8.43 -6.54 -1.08
CA PHE A 202 8.64 -5.67 -2.22
C PHE A 202 9.90 -4.83 -2.06
N PHE A 203 10.42 -4.41 -3.20
CA PHE A 203 11.57 -3.55 -3.38
C PHE A 203 11.23 -2.50 -4.43
N MET A 204 11.55 -1.24 -4.19
CA MET A 204 11.41 -0.16 -5.17
C MET A 204 12.62 0.76 -5.13
N THR A 205 12.97 1.31 -6.29
CA THR A 205 14.07 2.28 -6.44
C THR A 205 13.59 3.50 -7.23
N PRO A 206 12.89 4.46 -6.59
CA PRO A 206 12.62 5.73 -7.23
C PRO A 206 13.93 6.52 -7.36
N SER A 207 14.10 7.18 -8.50
CA SER A 207 15.22 8.07 -8.80
C SER A 207 14.73 9.33 -9.52
N ALA A 208 15.39 10.46 -9.29
CA ALA A 208 15.17 11.70 -10.00
C ALA A 208 16.51 12.35 -10.33
N THR A 209 16.64 12.93 -11.51
CA THR A 209 17.88 13.55 -12.00
C THR A 209 17.55 14.84 -12.72
N ARG A 210 18.37 15.86 -12.49
CA ARG A 210 18.37 17.12 -13.23
C ARG A 210 19.74 17.31 -13.85
N GLU A 211 19.74 17.44 -15.17
CA GLU A 211 20.91 17.67 -16.00
C GLU A 211 20.89 19.12 -16.46
N ALA A 212 22.00 19.85 -16.29
CA ALA A 212 22.13 21.24 -16.70
C ALA A 212 23.44 21.47 -17.47
N PRO A 213 23.46 22.35 -18.49
CA PRO A 213 24.67 22.58 -19.26
C PRO A 213 25.79 23.20 -18.43
N ASN A 214 27.00 22.63 -18.53
CA ASN A 214 28.22 23.09 -17.86
C ASN A 214 28.21 22.98 -16.33
N VAL A 215 27.22 22.32 -15.75
CA VAL A 215 27.10 22.05 -14.31
C VAL A 215 27.09 20.54 -14.09
N ASN A 216 27.51 20.07 -12.93
CA ASN A 216 27.31 18.67 -12.57
C ASN A 216 25.81 18.36 -12.35
N ASP A 217 25.41 17.11 -12.63
CA ASP A 217 24.02 16.70 -12.46
C ASP A 217 23.62 16.67 -10.99
N THR A 218 22.37 17.02 -10.72
CA THR A 218 21.75 16.79 -9.41
C THR A 218 20.93 15.50 -9.47
N LYS A 219 21.16 14.57 -8.55
CA LYS A 219 20.54 13.25 -8.53
C LYS A 219 20.04 12.87 -7.15
N PHE A 220 18.83 12.34 -7.09
CA PHE A 220 18.19 11.82 -5.89
C PHE A 220 17.84 10.37 -6.14
N ASP A 221 18.27 9.47 -5.26
CA ASP A 221 17.96 8.04 -5.35
C ASP A 221 17.47 7.54 -4.00
N GLN A 222 16.47 6.67 -4.00
CA GLN A 222 16.03 5.97 -2.79
C GLN A 222 15.87 4.49 -3.07
N THR A 223 16.07 3.68 -2.04
CA THR A 223 15.72 2.26 -1.99
C THR A 223 14.66 2.07 -0.92
N ILE A 224 13.57 1.41 -1.29
CA ILE A 224 12.43 1.14 -0.42
C ILE A 224 12.24 -0.37 -0.36
N ILE A 225 12.23 -0.93 0.84
CA ILE A 225 11.98 -2.35 1.08
C ILE A 225 10.80 -2.49 2.02
N GLY A 226 9.86 -3.35 1.67
CA GLY A 226 8.75 -3.70 2.55
C GLY A 226 8.51 -5.19 2.62
N VAL A 227 8.03 -5.64 3.77
CA VAL A 227 7.61 -7.04 4.01
C VAL A 227 6.26 -7.02 4.71
N ASN A 228 5.33 -7.84 4.24
CA ASN A 228 4.01 -7.98 4.86
C ASN A 228 3.72 -9.46 5.08
N SER A 229 3.23 -9.82 6.26
CA SER A 229 2.85 -11.19 6.58
C SER A 229 1.57 -11.25 7.38
N ARG A 230 0.73 -12.21 7.03
CA ARG A 230 -0.53 -12.54 7.68
C ARG A 230 -0.63 -14.05 7.83
N ILE A 231 -0.98 -14.52 9.02
CA ILE A 231 -1.27 -15.94 9.25
C ILE A 231 -2.75 -16.03 9.58
N PHE A 232 -3.47 -16.97 8.97
CA PHE A 232 -4.89 -17.22 9.26
C PHE A 232 -4.99 -18.55 10.00
N ILE A 233 -5.37 -18.48 11.28
CA ILE A 233 -5.48 -19.62 12.19
C ILE A 233 -6.96 -19.89 12.43
N ASN A 234 -7.50 -20.90 11.77
CA ASN A 234 -8.89 -21.32 11.94
C ASN A 234 -9.06 -22.02 13.28
N MET A 235 -9.66 -21.33 14.25
CA MET A 235 -9.99 -21.88 15.57
C MET A 235 -11.27 -22.73 15.51
N SER A 236 -12.20 -22.35 14.65
CA SER A 236 -13.42 -23.10 14.35
C SER A 236 -13.85 -22.86 12.90
N LYS A 237 -15.02 -23.40 12.49
CA LYS A 237 -15.62 -23.08 11.19
C LYS A 237 -16.05 -21.61 11.04
N LYS A 238 -16.20 -20.90 12.17
CA LYS A 238 -16.73 -19.52 12.22
C LYS A 238 -15.69 -18.50 12.69
N VAL A 239 -14.59 -18.93 13.32
CA VAL A 239 -13.63 -18.04 13.98
C VAL A 239 -12.24 -18.29 13.44
N THR A 240 -11.61 -17.22 12.96
CA THR A 240 -10.22 -17.20 12.47
C THR A 240 -9.45 -16.13 13.23
N ILE A 241 -8.29 -16.46 13.76
CA ILE A 241 -7.35 -15.49 14.33
C ILE A 241 -6.33 -15.12 13.27
N VAL A 242 -6.04 -13.83 13.15
CA VAL A 242 -5.16 -13.29 12.11
C VAL A 242 -4.06 -12.43 12.74
N PRO A 243 -2.92 -13.00 13.18
CA PRO A 243 -1.74 -12.21 13.47
C PRO A 243 -1.16 -11.62 12.19
N ILE A 244 -0.66 -10.40 12.31
CA ILE A 244 -0.05 -9.63 11.23
C ILE A 244 1.31 -9.10 11.67
N ILE A 245 2.22 -8.99 10.72
CA ILE A 245 3.45 -8.22 10.86
C ILE A 245 3.75 -7.55 9.54
N SER A 246 4.15 -6.28 9.57
CA SER A 246 4.63 -5.56 8.42
C SER A 246 5.85 -4.73 8.78
N TYR A 247 6.78 -4.66 7.84
CA TYR A 247 8.00 -3.87 7.90
C TYR A 247 8.08 -2.99 6.65
N LEU A 248 8.55 -1.77 6.81
CA LEU A 248 8.89 -0.86 5.72
C LEU A 248 10.18 -0.13 6.11
N SER A 249 11.11 -0.03 5.18
CA SER A 249 12.31 0.77 5.36
C SER A 249 12.68 1.50 4.09
N THR A 250 13.23 2.69 4.25
CA THR A 250 13.81 3.49 3.18
C THR A 250 15.20 3.97 3.54
N LYS A 251 16.04 4.05 2.52
CA LYS A 251 17.35 4.69 2.57
C LYS A 251 17.65 5.29 1.21
N GLY A 252 18.29 6.45 1.16
CA GLY A 252 18.61 7.11 -0.10
C GLY A 252 19.72 8.14 0.06
N SER A 253 20.11 8.73 -1.05
CA SER A 253 21.12 9.78 -1.10
C SER A 253 20.73 10.83 -2.14
N ALA A 254 21.25 12.03 -1.95
CA ALA A 254 21.18 13.13 -2.89
C ALA A 254 22.59 13.60 -3.24
N ASP A 255 22.91 13.57 -4.53
CA ASP A 255 24.11 14.16 -5.10
C ASP A 255 23.71 15.50 -5.71
N ILE A 256 24.12 16.61 -5.09
CA ILE A 256 23.80 17.96 -5.54
C ILE A 256 24.99 18.48 -6.35
N GLY A 257 24.81 18.57 -7.66
CA GLY A 257 25.81 19.05 -8.59
C GLY A 257 25.75 20.57 -8.79
N ASP A 258 26.91 21.22 -8.75
CA ASP A 258 27.11 22.63 -9.09
C ASP A 258 28.35 22.82 -9.99
N ASP A 259 28.74 24.07 -10.24
CA ASP A 259 29.91 24.42 -11.06
C ASP A 259 31.25 24.05 -10.37
N GLU A 260 31.23 23.84 -9.04
CA GLU A 260 32.42 23.57 -8.22
C GLU A 260 32.62 22.07 -7.96
N GLY A 261 31.57 21.25 -8.07
CA GLY A 261 31.64 19.80 -7.90
C GLY A 261 30.29 19.14 -7.62
N ILE A 262 30.35 18.03 -6.90
CA ILE A 262 29.17 17.28 -6.42
C ILE A 262 29.26 17.21 -4.89
N THR A 263 28.21 17.68 -4.22
CA THR A 263 28.01 17.52 -2.78
C THR A 263 27.05 16.37 -2.54
N SER A 264 27.52 15.29 -1.92
CA SER A 264 26.69 14.13 -1.59
C SER A 264 26.16 14.24 -0.15
N THR A 265 24.88 13.96 0.03
CA THR A 265 24.20 13.93 1.34
C THR A 265 23.24 12.74 1.41
N ASP A 266 23.01 12.22 2.61
CA ASP A 266 22.01 11.18 2.81
C ASP A 266 20.60 11.78 2.76
N LEU A 267 19.62 11.01 2.27
CA LEU A 267 18.21 11.37 2.38
C LEU A 267 17.64 10.88 3.72
N PRO A 268 16.54 11.48 4.21
CA PRO A 268 15.85 10.97 5.40
C PRO A 268 15.51 9.48 5.28
N GLU A 269 15.86 8.72 6.31
CA GLU A 269 15.62 7.28 6.40
C GLU A 269 14.36 7.02 7.21
N LEU A 270 13.46 6.15 6.71
CA LEU A 270 12.30 5.67 7.46
C LEU A 270 12.52 4.21 7.85
N SER A 271 12.13 3.85 9.07
CA SER A 271 11.93 2.47 9.50
C SER A 271 10.60 2.35 10.22
N ARG A 272 9.72 1.46 9.74
CA ARG A 272 8.40 1.23 10.31
C ARG A 272 8.16 -0.25 10.51
N ILE A 273 7.80 -0.64 11.73
CA ILE A 273 7.37 -2.00 12.07
C ILE A 273 5.96 -1.90 12.66
N ARG A 274 5.04 -2.70 12.14
CA ARG A 274 3.70 -2.89 12.71
C ARG A 274 3.48 -4.36 12.97
N ALA A 275 2.90 -4.66 14.13
CA ALA A 275 2.49 -6.00 14.49
C ALA A 275 1.09 -5.95 15.11
N GLY A 276 0.31 -7.01 14.99
CA GLY A 276 -1.01 -7.03 15.58
C GLY A 276 -1.66 -8.40 15.52
N PHE A 277 -2.82 -8.49 16.12
CA PHE A 277 -3.65 -9.68 16.04
C PHE A 277 -5.11 -9.26 15.88
N GLY A 278 -5.82 -9.94 14.99
CA GLY A 278 -7.24 -9.74 14.79
C GLY A 278 -8.01 -11.03 14.91
N ILE A 279 -9.32 -10.89 15.09
CA ILE A 279 -10.28 -11.97 15.04
C ILE A 279 -11.21 -11.68 13.87
N VAL A 280 -11.46 -12.70 13.06
CA VAL A 280 -12.51 -12.70 12.04
C VAL A 280 -13.54 -13.74 12.45
N PHE A 281 -14.77 -13.27 12.69
CA PHE A 281 -15.94 -14.11 12.92
C PHE A 281 -16.82 -14.07 11.68
N GLU A 282 -17.12 -15.23 11.11
CA GLU A 282 -18.00 -15.36 9.95
C GLU A 282 -19.08 -16.39 10.25
N HIS A 283 -20.34 -15.97 10.19
CA HIS A 283 -21.49 -16.85 10.33
C HIS A 283 -22.61 -16.41 9.41
N ASP A 284 -22.96 -17.28 8.48
CA ASP A 284 -24.01 -17.08 7.49
C ASP A 284 -23.78 -15.79 6.69
N LYS A 285 -24.58 -14.75 6.94
CA LYS A 285 -24.54 -13.46 6.25
C LYS A 285 -23.78 -12.38 7.01
N LEU A 286 -23.24 -12.70 8.18
CA LEU A 286 -22.51 -11.78 9.05
C LEU A 286 -21.01 -12.11 9.06
N LEU A 287 -20.22 -11.09 8.77
CA LEU A 287 -18.77 -11.08 8.94
C LEU A 287 -18.39 -9.95 9.89
N VAL A 288 -17.69 -10.26 10.98
CA VAL A 288 -17.10 -9.29 11.90
C VAL A 288 -15.60 -9.49 11.90
N SER A 289 -14.83 -8.41 11.81
CA SER A 289 -13.38 -8.46 11.89
C SER A 289 -12.86 -7.35 12.78
N GLY A 290 -11.81 -7.64 13.54
CA GLY A 290 -11.08 -6.57 14.20
C GLY A 290 -10.10 -7.02 15.26
N GLY A 291 -9.35 -6.07 15.78
CA GLY A 291 -8.34 -6.31 16.81
C GLY A 291 -7.38 -5.14 16.97
N PRO A 292 -6.48 -5.24 17.97
CA PRO A 292 -5.45 -4.24 18.18
C PRO A 292 -4.19 -4.52 17.34
N SER A 293 -3.46 -3.45 17.07
CA SER A 293 -2.08 -3.49 16.59
C SER A 293 -1.22 -2.45 17.31
N ILE A 294 0.08 -2.65 17.18
CA ILE A 294 1.15 -1.75 17.62
C ILE A 294 1.96 -1.35 16.40
N GLU A 295 2.35 -0.09 16.31
CA GLU A 295 3.26 0.40 15.29
C GLU A 295 4.37 1.25 15.91
N ILE A 296 5.58 1.09 15.40
CA ILE A 296 6.73 1.92 15.70
C ILE A 296 7.27 2.41 14.36
N ALA A 297 7.26 3.72 14.16
CA ALA A 297 7.87 4.39 13.02
C ALA A 297 8.97 5.32 13.53
N LYS A 298 10.11 5.32 12.84
CA LYS A 298 11.24 6.20 13.09
C LYS A 298 11.69 6.82 11.77
N THR A 299 11.89 8.12 11.78
CA THR A 299 12.49 8.87 10.68
C THR A 299 13.77 9.53 11.16
N THR A 300 14.90 9.16 10.57
CA THR A 300 16.20 9.78 10.85
C THR A 300 16.49 10.81 9.75
N ILE A 301 16.69 12.06 10.15
CA ILE A 301 17.10 13.15 9.27
C ILE A 301 18.61 13.31 9.47
N PRO A 302 19.43 13.13 8.43
CA PRO A 302 20.88 13.19 8.58
C PRO A 302 21.37 14.58 8.96
N ALA A 303 22.51 14.63 9.65
CA ALA A 303 23.16 15.88 10.00
C ALA A 303 23.59 16.67 8.74
N ILE A 304 23.45 17.99 8.80
CA ILE A 304 23.98 18.92 7.78
C ILE A 304 24.95 19.91 8.44
N PRO A 305 25.85 20.58 7.70
CA PRO A 305 26.79 21.52 8.31
C PRO A 305 26.08 22.60 9.15
N GLY A 306 26.27 22.54 10.46
CA GLY A 306 25.66 23.48 11.42
C GLY A 306 24.47 22.92 12.20
N ASP A 307 23.87 21.81 11.76
CA ASP A 307 22.72 21.16 12.43
C ASP A 307 22.99 19.67 12.70
N PRO A 308 22.59 19.14 13.87
CA PRO A 308 22.77 17.74 14.22
C PRO A 308 21.86 16.79 13.41
N GLU A 309 22.15 15.50 13.49
CA GLU A 309 21.20 14.45 13.09
C GLU A 309 19.96 14.50 14.01
N LEU A 310 18.77 14.29 13.44
CA LEU A 310 17.49 14.31 14.18
C LEU A 310 16.79 12.96 14.05
N GLU A 311 16.24 12.45 15.15
CA GLU A 311 15.38 11.26 15.17
C GLU A 311 13.94 11.64 15.56
N ASN A 312 13.02 11.58 14.59
CA ASN A 312 11.59 11.69 14.84
C ASN A 312 10.98 10.31 14.99
N SER A 313 10.08 10.10 15.95
CA SER A 313 9.45 8.79 16.13
C SER A 313 7.96 8.87 16.50
N VAL A 314 7.23 7.87 16.03
CA VAL A 314 5.83 7.63 16.37
C VAL A 314 5.69 6.22 16.93
N PHE A 315 5.23 6.13 18.17
CA PHE A 315 4.79 4.89 18.79
C PHE A 315 3.27 4.89 18.90
N SER A 316 2.61 3.97 18.22
CA SER A 316 1.15 3.87 18.18
C SER A 316 0.67 2.62 18.88
N PHE A 317 -0.03 2.77 20.01
CA PHE A 317 -0.69 1.67 20.71
C PHE A 317 -1.77 2.17 21.69
N PRO A 318 -2.96 1.53 21.72
CA PRO A 318 -3.44 0.56 20.74
C PRO A 318 -3.85 1.25 19.42
N ILE A 319 -3.63 0.56 18.30
CA ILE A 319 -4.30 0.86 17.02
C ILE A 319 -5.46 -0.12 16.89
N TRP A 320 -6.69 0.38 16.98
CA TRP A 320 -7.90 -0.40 16.81
C TRP A 320 -8.39 -0.35 15.37
N ASN A 321 -8.73 -1.51 14.84
CA ASN A 321 -9.47 -1.66 13.59
C ASN A 321 -10.63 -2.63 13.85
N PHE A 322 -11.86 -2.18 13.71
CA PHE A 322 -13.06 -3.00 13.82
C PHE A 322 -13.95 -2.77 12.61
N GLY A 323 -14.59 -3.83 12.14
CA GLY A 323 -15.52 -3.78 11.03
C GLY A 323 -16.53 -4.90 11.11
N ALA A 324 -17.73 -4.63 10.63
CA ALA A 324 -18.76 -5.63 10.47
C ALA A 324 -19.47 -5.42 9.13
N GLU A 325 -19.77 -6.53 8.47
CA GLU A 325 -20.37 -6.64 7.16
C GLU A 325 -21.56 -7.59 7.26
N TRP A 326 -22.72 -7.14 6.77
CA TRP A 326 -23.97 -7.88 6.80
C TRP A 326 -24.56 -7.90 5.39
N GLU A 327 -24.72 -9.09 4.82
CA GLU A 327 -25.51 -9.26 3.60
C GLU A 327 -27.00 -9.14 3.96
N LEU A 328 -27.58 -7.97 3.73
CA LEU A 328 -28.99 -7.70 4.03
C LEU A 328 -29.90 -8.40 3.02
N LEU A 329 -29.53 -8.34 1.75
CA LEU A 329 -30.18 -8.97 0.61
C LEU A 329 -29.09 -9.54 -0.32
N GLU A 330 -29.45 -10.45 -1.23
CA GLU A 330 -28.48 -11.06 -2.16
C GLU A 330 -27.71 -10.03 -3.02
N TRP A 331 -28.32 -8.86 -3.25
CA TRP A 331 -27.75 -7.75 -4.01
C TRP A 331 -27.28 -6.58 -3.13
N LEU A 332 -27.52 -6.61 -1.81
CA LEU A 332 -27.25 -5.49 -0.91
C LEU A 332 -26.52 -5.93 0.36
N THR A 333 -25.34 -5.36 0.56
CA THR A 333 -24.52 -5.53 1.76
C THR A 333 -24.41 -4.20 2.50
N ALA A 334 -24.54 -4.21 3.82
CA ALA A 334 -24.27 -3.07 4.68
C ALA A 334 -23.00 -3.30 5.50
N ARG A 335 -22.28 -2.22 5.82
CA ARG A 335 -21.01 -2.26 6.54
C ARG A 335 -20.91 -1.13 7.54
N LEU A 336 -20.23 -1.41 8.65
CA LEU A 336 -19.88 -0.46 9.69
C LEU A 336 -18.44 -0.72 10.09
N GLY A 337 -17.65 0.34 10.19
CA GLY A 337 -16.24 0.29 10.55
C GLY A 337 -15.88 1.32 11.61
N TYR A 338 -14.83 1.03 12.38
CA TYR A 338 -14.24 1.92 13.36
C TYR A 338 -12.73 1.75 13.39
N SER A 339 -11.98 2.85 13.26
CA SER A 339 -10.52 2.85 13.43
C SER A 339 -9.99 4.06 14.18
N VAL A 340 -9.15 3.81 15.17
CA VAL A 340 -8.53 4.85 16.00
C VAL A 340 -7.18 4.36 16.51
N SER A 341 -6.24 5.29 16.70
CA SER A 341 -4.98 5.03 17.38
C SER A 341 -4.67 6.08 18.45
N THR A 342 -3.97 5.63 19.49
CA THR A 342 -3.28 6.51 20.44
C THR A 342 -1.80 6.50 20.10
N ASN A 343 -1.22 7.68 19.90
CA ASN A 343 0.15 7.85 19.45
C ASN A 343 0.96 8.62 20.50
N LYS A 344 2.16 8.16 20.81
CA LYS A 344 3.22 8.97 21.40
C LYS A 344 4.12 9.42 20.25
N VAL A 345 4.23 10.73 20.06
CA VAL A 345 5.05 11.35 19.02
C VAL A 345 6.21 12.06 19.70
N THR A 346 7.42 11.76 19.25
CA THR A 346 8.65 12.47 19.59
C THR A 346 9.12 13.19 18.35
N ASP A 347 9.25 14.51 18.45
CA ASP A 347 9.78 15.38 17.40
C ASP A 347 11.08 16.04 17.92
N GLU A 348 12.18 15.87 17.20
CA GLU A 348 13.45 16.54 17.45
C GLU A 348 13.62 17.74 16.50
N THR A 349 14.16 18.84 17.03
CA THR A 349 14.48 20.04 16.25
C THR A 349 15.86 20.56 16.62
N PRO A 350 16.62 21.12 15.66
CA PRO A 350 17.96 21.61 15.94
C PRO A 350 17.91 22.84 16.86
N ILE A 351 18.93 23.00 17.70
CA ILE A 351 19.15 24.25 18.42
C ILE A 351 19.95 25.19 17.50
N PRO A 352 19.42 26.36 17.11
CA PRO A 352 20.09 27.25 16.15
C PRO A 352 21.53 27.57 16.57
N GLY A 353 22.50 27.23 15.70
CA GLY A 353 23.92 27.47 15.94
C GLY A 353 24.63 26.42 16.80
N ASN A 354 23.98 25.30 17.14
CA ASN A 354 24.60 24.18 17.82
C ASN A 354 24.47 22.89 17.00
N ALA A 355 25.60 22.42 16.46
CA ALA A 355 25.69 21.21 15.64
C ALA A 355 25.60 19.89 16.43
N THR A 356 25.37 19.93 17.75
CA THR A 356 25.41 18.75 18.63
C THR A 356 24.20 18.59 19.54
N GLU A 357 23.38 19.62 19.71
CA GLU A 357 22.26 19.59 20.64
C GLU A 357 20.91 19.73 19.92
N VAL A 358 19.91 19.00 20.43
CA VAL A 358 18.55 18.97 19.90
C VAL A 358 17.54 19.38 20.98
N ASN A 359 16.46 20.02 20.56
CA ASN A 359 15.24 20.16 21.37
C ASN A 359 14.32 18.97 21.07
N GLU A 360 13.88 18.26 22.11
CA GLU A 360 12.91 17.17 22.00
C GLU A 360 11.52 17.62 22.48
N THR A 361 10.49 17.40 21.66
CA THR A 361 9.09 17.55 22.04
C THR A 361 8.39 16.19 22.04
N ILE A 362 7.87 15.79 23.20
CA ILE A 362 7.08 14.56 23.33
C ILE A 362 5.61 14.92 23.57
N LYS A 363 4.71 14.40 22.73
CA LYS A 363 3.26 14.64 22.84
C LYS A 363 2.46 13.36 22.64
N THR A 364 1.30 13.31 23.30
CA THR A 364 0.28 12.29 23.03
C THR A 364 -0.70 12.83 22.00
N GLN A 365 -0.95 12.08 20.93
CA GLN A 365 -1.95 12.39 19.91
C GLN A 365 -2.99 11.27 19.83
N TYR A 366 -4.24 11.66 19.60
CA TYR A 366 -5.33 10.75 19.28
C TYR A 366 -5.69 10.96 17.82
N SER A 367 -5.56 9.91 17.01
CA SER A 367 -5.86 10.00 15.59
C SER A 367 -6.94 8.99 15.22
N PRO A 368 -8.09 9.42 14.68
CA PRO A 368 -8.86 8.51 13.86
C PRO A 368 -8.00 8.14 12.64
N ALA A 369 -7.53 6.88 12.57
CA ALA A 369 -6.83 6.40 11.39
C ALA A 369 -7.85 6.31 10.24
N ASN A 370 -7.96 7.37 9.45
CA ASN A 370 -8.90 7.54 8.34
C ASN A 370 -10.38 7.78 8.71
N GLY A 371 -10.64 8.63 9.70
CA GLY A 371 -11.99 9.16 9.93
C GLY A 371 -12.87 8.37 10.89
N GLY A 372 -12.29 7.63 11.84
CA GLY A 372 -12.98 7.15 13.03
C GLY A 372 -14.05 6.13 12.67
N MET A 373 -15.32 6.54 12.70
CA MET A 373 -16.44 5.75 12.20
C MET A 373 -16.61 5.83 10.69
N THR A 374 -16.80 4.67 10.07
CA THR A 374 -17.12 4.53 8.64
C THR A 374 -18.37 3.69 8.46
N MET A 375 -19.14 3.98 7.42
CA MET A 375 -20.29 3.18 7.01
C MET A 375 -20.16 2.88 5.53
N GLY A 376 -20.64 1.72 5.08
CA GLY A 376 -20.57 1.38 3.67
C GLY A 376 -21.75 0.56 3.20
N VAL A 377 -22.00 0.62 1.90
CA VAL A 377 -22.97 -0.21 1.20
C VAL A 377 -22.27 -0.89 0.01
N GLY A 378 -22.65 -2.13 -0.26
CA GLY A 378 -22.19 -2.90 -1.40
C GLY A 378 -23.39 -3.34 -2.22
N PHE A 379 -23.36 -3.06 -3.52
CA PHE A 379 -24.36 -3.52 -4.48
C PHE A 379 -23.76 -4.64 -5.33
N LYS A 380 -24.51 -5.73 -5.52
CA LYS A 380 -24.13 -6.85 -6.37
C LYS A 380 -25.23 -7.11 -7.40
N LEU A 381 -24.88 -7.00 -8.68
CA LEU A 381 -25.78 -7.21 -9.83
C LEU A 381 -25.17 -8.27 -10.73
N GLY A 382 -25.51 -9.54 -10.48
CA GLY A 382 -24.86 -10.67 -11.15
C GLY A 382 -23.37 -10.73 -10.77
N SER A 383 -22.50 -10.66 -11.78
CA SER A 383 -21.04 -10.63 -11.59
C SER A 383 -20.47 -9.23 -11.36
N PHE A 384 -21.26 -8.18 -11.60
CA PHE A 384 -20.86 -6.80 -11.32
C PHE A 384 -21.08 -6.46 -9.85
N TYR A 385 -20.19 -5.64 -9.29
CA TYR A 385 -20.37 -5.08 -7.96
C TYR A 385 -19.88 -3.63 -7.86
N LEU A 386 -20.43 -2.92 -6.88
CA LEU A 386 -20.07 -1.56 -6.51
C LEU A 386 -20.08 -1.44 -4.99
N ASP A 387 -18.94 -1.08 -4.41
CA ASP A 387 -18.81 -0.76 -2.99
C ASP A 387 -18.64 0.74 -2.81
N ALA A 388 -19.43 1.31 -1.90
CA ALA A 388 -19.41 2.73 -1.58
C ALA A 388 -19.29 2.93 -0.07
N THR A 389 -18.44 3.86 0.34
CA THR A 389 -18.12 4.12 1.75
C THR A 389 -18.30 5.58 2.08
N ILE A 390 -18.81 5.86 3.27
CA ILE A 390 -18.98 7.16 3.89
C ILE A 390 -18.11 7.18 5.16
N ASN A 391 -17.35 8.25 5.37
CA ASN A 391 -16.56 8.47 6.58
C ASN A 391 -17.12 9.64 7.42
N GLU A 392 -16.52 9.91 8.57
CA GLU A 392 -16.93 11.04 9.41
C GLU A 392 -16.93 12.39 8.70
N ASP A 393 -16.01 12.64 7.76
CA ASP A 393 -15.96 13.92 7.02
C ASP A 393 -17.20 14.12 6.15
N VAL A 394 -17.67 13.06 5.49
CA VAL A 394 -18.92 13.08 4.73
C VAL A 394 -20.14 13.18 5.64
N LEU A 395 -20.14 12.47 6.79
CA LEU A 395 -21.25 12.56 7.75
C LEU A 395 -21.40 13.95 8.35
N ARG A 396 -20.29 14.63 8.64
CA ARG A 396 -20.27 15.98 9.21
C ARG A 396 -20.84 17.05 8.27
N GLN A 397 -20.83 16.81 6.96
CA GLN A 397 -21.46 17.71 5.99
C GLN A 397 -23.00 17.71 6.07
N GLY A 398 -23.60 16.66 6.66
CA GLY A 398 -25.04 16.60 6.92
C GLY A 398 -25.89 16.80 5.64
N PHE A 399 -26.87 17.71 5.71
CA PHE A 399 -27.76 18.01 4.58
C PHE A 399 -27.09 18.75 3.42
N ASN A 400 -25.86 19.27 3.57
CA ASN A 400 -25.14 19.91 2.47
C ASN A 400 -24.85 18.95 1.31
N ASN A 401 -24.74 17.65 1.60
CA ASN A 401 -24.60 16.60 0.60
C ASN A 401 -25.88 16.42 -0.25
N ILE A 402 -27.04 16.74 0.32
CA ILE A 402 -28.34 16.67 -0.35
C ILE A 402 -28.54 17.98 -1.13
N GLY A 403 -28.10 17.98 -2.39
CA GLY A 403 -28.12 19.15 -3.27
C GLY A 403 -26.79 19.42 -3.98
N GLY A 404 -25.77 18.60 -3.75
CA GLY A 404 -24.48 18.68 -4.44
C GLY A 404 -23.52 19.73 -3.87
N GLY A 405 -23.71 20.16 -2.61
CA GLY A 405 -22.76 21.04 -1.93
C GLY A 405 -21.50 20.35 -1.42
N GLY A 406 -21.38 19.03 -1.62
CA GLY A 406 -20.24 18.21 -1.23
C GLY A 406 -20.40 16.75 -1.64
N SER A 407 -19.36 15.93 -1.43
CA SER A 407 -19.36 14.52 -1.84
C SER A 407 -20.31 13.65 -1.02
N THR A 408 -21.08 12.80 -1.70
CA THR A 408 -21.97 11.81 -1.06
C THR A 408 -21.23 10.58 -0.54
N PHE A 409 -20.10 10.22 -1.15
CA PHE A 409 -19.27 9.08 -0.76
C PHE A 409 -17.83 9.51 -0.55
N ALA A 410 -17.14 8.86 0.37
CA ALA A 410 -15.72 9.04 0.61
C ALA A 410 -14.86 8.10 -0.25
N PHE A 411 -15.34 6.89 -0.55
CA PHE A 411 -14.62 5.92 -1.37
C PHE A 411 -15.59 5.14 -2.26
N LEU A 412 -15.17 4.85 -3.50
CA LEU A 412 -15.90 4.02 -4.46
C LEU A 412 -14.97 2.99 -5.09
N SER A 413 -15.36 1.72 -5.00
CA SER A 413 -14.70 0.60 -5.67
C SER A 413 -15.71 -0.17 -6.51
N THR A 414 -15.31 -0.66 -7.67
CA THR A 414 -16.17 -1.46 -8.54
C THR A 414 -15.38 -2.59 -9.18
N GLY A 415 -16.10 -3.60 -9.65
CA GLY A 415 -15.49 -4.65 -10.43
C GLY A 415 -16.50 -5.61 -11.02
N MET A 416 -15.96 -6.56 -11.78
CA MET A 416 -16.71 -7.59 -12.47
C MET A 416 -15.88 -8.87 -12.53
N ALA A 417 -16.52 -9.98 -12.18
CA ALA A 417 -15.97 -11.32 -12.40
C ALA A 417 -16.48 -11.91 -13.71
N PHE A 418 -15.66 -12.72 -14.39
CA PHE A 418 -15.99 -13.37 -15.65
C PHE A 418 -16.00 -14.90 -15.53
#